data_AF-A0A941W5A9-F1
#
_entry.id   AF-A0A941W5A9-F1
#
_cell.length_a   1.000
_cell.length_b   1.000
_cell.length_c   1.000
_cell.angle_alpha   90.00
_cell.angle_beta   90.00
_cell.angle_gamma   90.00
#
_symmetry.space_group_name_H-M   'P 1'
#
loop_
_entity.id
_entity.type
_entity.pdbx_description
1 polymer ?
#
loop_
_entity_poly.entity_id
_entity_poly.type
_entity_poly.pdbx_seq_one_letter_code
_entity_poly.pdbx_strand_id
1 'polypeptide(L)'
;MGYGYGRNEDPIITVFKSVIFYGKKNDWERVESDTNTISDRINDVRNLFDVNLKPKLDKGISQHNFQEVVKVMANLVFLAIREKYYWNLTENLSMFERANVRLRLTEEYYTLLLSGNVRRYDNLNGTAFHEKIFNRFSEAKISLGSIGFLGAGAVSPRPKEFERVTKEIEQKLLIVFPYFESGKEITY
;
A
#
# COMPACT_ATOMS: atom_id res chain seq x y z
N MET A 1 -30.08 -1.83 -9.39
CA MET A 1 -29.45 -0.62 -9.96
C MET A 1 -27.99 -0.94 -10.20
N GLY A 2 -27.59 -1.05 -11.46
CA GLY A 2 -26.24 -1.44 -11.85
C GLY A 2 -25.28 -0.27 -11.65
N TYR A 3 -24.37 -0.40 -10.67
CA TYR A 3 -23.25 0.52 -10.53
C TYR A 3 -22.17 0.11 -11.54
N GLY A 4 -22.22 0.73 -12.71
CA GLY A 4 -21.06 0.82 -13.58
C GLY A 4 -20.00 1.67 -12.88
N TYR A 5 -19.15 1.02 -12.08
CA TYR A 5 -17.91 1.64 -11.63
C TYR A 5 -17.02 1.85 -12.86
N GLY A 6 -17.02 3.06 -13.41
CA GLY A 6 -15.80 3.57 -14.02
C GLY A 6 -14.69 3.36 -12.99
N ARG A 7 -13.60 2.68 -13.37
CA ARG A 7 -12.45 2.45 -12.49
C ARG A 7 -11.83 3.80 -12.15
N ASN A 8 -12.36 4.50 -11.16
CA ASN A 8 -11.69 5.63 -10.57
C ASN A 8 -10.45 5.08 -9.87
N GLU A 9 -9.29 5.65 -10.20
CA GLU A 9 -8.02 5.33 -9.55
C GLU A 9 -8.16 5.54 -8.04
N ASP A 10 -7.52 4.69 -7.24
CA ASP A 10 -7.60 4.78 -5.79
C ASP A 10 -7.10 6.14 -5.29
N PRO A 11 -7.81 6.83 -4.36
CA PRO A 11 -7.48 8.20 -3.96
C PRO A 11 -6.05 8.37 -3.46
N ILE A 12 -5.45 7.36 -2.82
CA ILE A 12 -4.06 7.43 -2.35
C ILE A 12 -3.11 7.52 -3.54
N ILE A 13 -3.34 6.76 -4.61
CA ILE A 13 -2.52 6.80 -5.82
C ILE A 13 -2.63 8.16 -6.48
N THR A 14 -3.85 8.66 -6.68
CA THR A 14 -4.10 9.95 -7.33
C THR A 14 -3.44 11.09 -6.54
N VAL A 15 -3.65 11.15 -5.23
CA VAL A 15 -3.06 12.20 -4.39
C VAL A 15 -1.55 12.10 -4.32
N PHE A 16 -0.96 10.91 -4.22
CA PHE A 16 0.50 10.77 -4.23
C PHE A 16 1.09 11.31 -5.53
N LYS A 17 0.57 10.88 -6.68
CA LYS A 17 1.03 11.39 -7.98
C LYS A 17 0.90 12.92 -8.05
N SER A 18 -0.20 13.46 -7.54
CA SER A 18 -0.43 14.91 -7.46
C SER A 18 0.62 15.61 -6.60
N VAL A 19 0.90 15.08 -5.40
CA VAL A 19 1.93 15.59 -4.48
C VAL A 19 3.30 15.62 -5.16
N ILE A 20 3.69 14.55 -5.88
CA ILE A 20 4.96 14.53 -6.63
C ILE A 20 4.98 15.63 -7.69
N PHE A 21 3.90 15.77 -8.45
CA PHE A 21 3.83 16.69 -9.57
C PHE A 21 3.84 18.16 -9.14
N TYR A 22 2.92 18.53 -8.23
CA TYR A 22 2.77 19.91 -7.76
C TYR A 22 3.85 20.31 -6.76
N GLY A 23 4.33 19.38 -5.93
CA GLY A 23 5.46 19.62 -5.03
C GLY A 23 6.75 19.97 -5.79
N LYS A 24 7.02 19.31 -6.93
CA LYS A 24 8.14 19.67 -7.82
C LYS A 24 7.99 21.05 -8.48
N LYS A 25 6.75 21.52 -8.64
CA LYS A 25 6.42 22.83 -9.19
C LYS A 25 6.32 23.94 -8.12
N ASN A 26 6.57 23.59 -6.86
CA ASN A 26 6.44 24.50 -5.73
C ASN A 26 5.01 25.06 -5.55
N ASP A 27 3.99 24.30 -5.97
CA ASP A 27 2.57 24.63 -5.83
C ASP A 27 2.02 23.97 -4.55
N TRP A 28 2.27 24.63 -3.42
CA TRP A 28 1.99 24.09 -2.09
C TRP A 28 0.52 24.18 -1.68
N GLU A 29 -0.20 25.18 -2.17
CA GLU A 29 -1.65 25.28 -2.00
C GLU A 29 -2.35 24.06 -2.61
N ARG A 30 -1.89 23.63 -3.80
CA ARG A 30 -2.43 22.42 -4.43
C ARG A 30 -2.07 21.15 -3.67
N VAL A 31 -0.82 21.03 -3.20
CA VAL A 31 -0.38 19.90 -2.36
C VAL A 31 -1.23 19.79 -1.10
N GLU A 32 -1.48 20.90 -0.41
CA GLU A 32 -2.32 20.95 0.79
C GLU A 32 -3.77 20.55 0.46
N SER A 33 -4.36 21.15 -0.57
CA SER A 33 -5.72 20.84 -0.99
C SER A 33 -5.90 19.36 -1.33
N ASP A 34 -4.97 18.75 -2.08
CA ASP A 34 -5.08 17.35 -2.49
C ASP A 34 -4.87 16.40 -1.31
N THR A 35 -3.89 16.68 -0.43
CA THR A 35 -3.65 15.86 0.77
C THR A 35 -4.82 15.89 1.75
N ASN A 36 -5.55 17.00 1.87
CA ASN A 36 -6.73 17.08 2.70
C ASN A 36 -7.86 16.11 2.25
N THR A 37 -7.94 15.77 0.95
CA THR A 37 -8.95 14.84 0.43
C THR A 37 -8.80 13.39 0.90
N ILE A 38 -7.63 13.02 1.44
CA ILE A 38 -7.34 11.67 1.96
C ILE A 38 -7.17 11.67 3.49
N SER A 39 -7.63 12.72 4.19
CA SER A 39 -7.56 12.81 5.65
C SER A 39 -8.19 11.60 6.35
N ASP A 40 -9.30 11.09 5.82
CA ASP A 40 -9.96 9.89 6.35
C ASP A 40 -9.06 8.67 6.27
N ARG A 41 -8.32 8.50 5.17
CA ARG A 41 -7.37 7.39 5.00
C ARG A 41 -6.18 7.50 5.96
N ILE A 42 -5.74 8.72 6.27
CA ILE A 42 -4.71 8.96 7.28
C ILE A 42 -5.24 8.59 8.69
N ASN A 43 -6.50 8.90 8.97
CA ASN A 43 -7.15 8.54 10.24
C ASN A 43 -7.36 7.01 10.35
N ASP A 44 -7.76 6.35 9.26
CA ASP A 44 -7.94 4.89 9.22
C ASP A 44 -6.64 4.17 9.64
N VAL A 45 -5.51 4.51 9.00
CA VAL A 45 -4.22 3.89 9.33
C VAL A 45 -3.72 4.26 10.72
N ARG A 46 -4.01 5.48 11.21
CA ARG A 46 -3.70 5.87 12.59
C ARG A 46 -4.46 4.99 13.58
N ASN A 47 -5.76 4.82 13.37
CA ASN A 47 -6.60 4.03 14.28
C ASN A 47 -6.20 2.56 14.29
N LEU A 48 -5.80 2.03 13.12
CA LEU A 48 -5.42 0.62 13.00
C LEU A 48 -4.01 0.32 13.52
N PHE A 49 -3.02 1.18 13.23
CA PHE A 49 -1.60 0.90 13.51
C PHE A 49 -1.00 1.74 14.64
N ASP A 50 -1.73 2.71 15.20
CA ASP A 50 -1.23 3.69 16.16
C ASP A 50 -0.09 4.56 15.60
N VAL A 51 -0.13 4.84 14.30
CA VAL A 51 0.85 5.68 13.58
C VAL A 51 0.21 7.00 13.17
N ASN A 52 0.64 8.10 13.78
CA ASN A 52 0.09 9.42 13.49
C ASN A 52 0.93 10.20 12.46
N LEU A 53 0.59 10.05 11.18
CA LEU A 53 1.30 10.71 10.08
C LEU A 53 0.94 12.20 9.92
N LYS A 54 -0.25 12.61 10.37
CA LYS A 54 -0.79 13.94 10.08
C LYS A 54 0.13 15.08 10.55
N PRO A 55 0.65 15.10 11.80
CA PRO A 55 1.56 16.16 12.24
C PRO A 55 2.81 16.30 11.37
N LYS A 56 3.39 15.19 10.90
CA LYS A 56 4.56 15.21 10.03
C LYS A 56 4.23 15.72 8.63
N LEU A 57 3.06 15.31 8.10
CA LEU A 57 2.57 15.79 6.82
C LEU A 57 2.31 17.30 6.85
N ASP A 58 1.53 17.77 7.83
CA ASP A 58 1.17 19.19 8.00
C ASP A 58 2.43 20.04 8.17
N LYS A 59 3.40 19.58 8.98
CA LYS A 59 4.70 20.25 9.13
C LYS A 59 5.46 20.29 7.80
N GLY A 60 5.55 19.17 7.08
CA GLY A 60 6.24 19.10 5.79
C GLY A 60 5.64 20.05 4.76
N ILE A 61 4.31 20.16 4.70
CA ILE A 61 3.59 21.09 3.83
C ILE A 61 3.88 22.53 4.24
N SER A 62 3.73 22.89 5.53
CA SER A 62 3.96 24.27 6.01
C SER A 62 5.40 24.76 5.78
N GLN A 63 6.37 23.85 5.76
CA GLN A 63 7.78 24.14 5.54
C GLN A 63 8.20 24.03 4.07
N HIS A 64 7.26 23.76 3.16
CA HIS A 64 7.55 23.50 1.75
C HIS A 64 8.63 22.42 1.56
N ASN A 65 8.65 21.42 2.45
CA ASN A 65 9.67 20.38 2.45
C ASN A 65 9.19 19.17 1.63
N PHE A 66 9.51 19.21 0.33
CA PHE A 66 9.07 18.20 -0.63
C PHE A 66 9.51 16.78 -0.25
N GLN A 67 10.76 16.64 0.22
CA GLN A 67 11.27 15.33 0.59
C GLN A 67 10.53 14.73 1.78
N GLU A 68 10.22 15.55 2.79
CA GLU A 68 9.48 15.08 3.96
C GLU A 68 8.04 14.70 3.59
N VAL A 69 7.35 15.52 2.80
CA VAL A 69 6.00 15.21 2.34
C VAL A 69 5.96 13.90 1.55
N VAL A 70 6.91 13.69 0.62
CA VAL A 70 6.99 12.44 -0.15
C VAL A 70 7.28 11.23 0.75
N LYS A 71 8.14 11.37 1.76
CA LYS A 71 8.41 10.29 2.73
C LYS A 71 7.17 9.93 3.53
N VAL A 72 6.43 10.92 4.03
CA VAL A 72 5.21 10.69 4.80
C VAL A 72 4.13 10.03 3.91
N MET A 73 3.98 10.48 2.67
CA MET A 73 3.08 9.85 1.70
C MET A 73 3.49 8.42 1.34
N ALA A 74 4.78 8.13 1.21
CA ALA A 74 5.30 6.77 1.03
C ALA A 74 4.99 5.88 2.23
N ASN A 75 5.10 6.41 3.45
CA ASN A 75 4.73 5.66 4.64
C ASN A 75 3.21 5.39 4.72
N LEU A 76 2.38 6.36 4.31
CA LEU A 76 0.93 6.15 4.19
C LEU A 76 0.60 5.02 3.20
N VAL A 77 1.27 4.96 2.04
CA VAL A 77 1.10 3.86 1.09
C VAL A 77 1.45 2.52 1.72
N PHE A 78 2.57 2.44 2.44
CA PHE A 78 2.98 1.23 3.14
C PHE A 78 1.94 0.79 4.18
N LEU A 79 1.43 1.71 5.00
CA LEU A 79 0.36 1.40 5.95
C LEU A 79 -0.93 0.98 5.26
N ALA A 80 -1.28 1.59 4.13
CA ALA A 80 -2.46 1.22 3.34
C ALA A 80 -2.31 -0.15 2.64
N ILE A 81 -1.07 -0.60 2.37
CA ILE A 81 -0.76 -1.98 1.98
C ILE A 81 -1.04 -2.93 3.16
N ARG A 82 -0.47 -2.61 4.33
CA ARG A 82 -0.63 -3.43 5.54
C ARG A 82 -2.08 -3.55 5.99
N GLU A 83 -2.86 -2.47 5.90
CA GLU A 83 -4.29 -2.46 6.20
C GLU A 83 -5.05 -3.48 5.34
N LYS A 84 -4.72 -3.57 4.05
CA LYS A 84 -5.36 -4.53 3.12
C LYS A 84 -4.99 -5.97 3.46
N TYR A 85 -3.74 -6.22 3.86
CA TYR A 85 -3.32 -7.54 4.34
C TYR A 85 -4.01 -7.91 5.66
N TYR A 86 -4.10 -6.96 6.60
CA TYR A 86 -4.82 -7.11 7.85
C TYR A 86 -6.27 -7.56 7.61
N TRP A 87 -7.04 -6.81 6.82
CA TRP A 87 -8.43 -7.19 6.56
C TRP A 87 -8.59 -8.52 5.84
N ASN A 88 -7.66 -8.86 4.94
CA ASN A 88 -7.65 -10.19 4.31
C ASN A 88 -7.44 -11.31 5.33
N LEU A 89 -6.53 -11.13 6.28
CA LEU A 89 -6.22 -12.12 7.30
C LEU A 89 -7.31 -12.19 8.38
N THR A 90 -7.85 -11.06 8.84
CA THR A 90 -8.98 -11.00 9.78
C THR A 90 -10.23 -11.69 9.21
N GLU A 91 -10.50 -11.53 7.92
CA GLU A 91 -11.60 -12.21 7.23
C GLU A 91 -11.26 -13.64 6.81
N ASN A 92 -10.08 -14.15 7.18
CA ASN A 92 -9.57 -15.49 6.87
C ASN A 92 -9.65 -15.85 5.37
N LEU A 93 -9.51 -14.83 4.49
CA LEU A 93 -9.65 -14.96 3.04
C LEU A 93 -11.00 -15.55 2.58
N SER A 94 -12.04 -15.48 3.41
CA SER A 94 -13.34 -16.13 3.17
C SER A 94 -14.08 -15.61 1.94
N MET A 95 -13.88 -14.33 1.61
CA MET A 95 -14.52 -13.66 0.48
C MET A 95 -13.50 -13.41 -0.64
N PHE A 96 -13.32 -14.39 -1.54
CA PHE A 96 -12.32 -14.36 -2.60
C PHE A 96 -12.30 -13.04 -3.40
N GLU A 97 -13.47 -12.54 -3.83
CA GLU A 97 -13.55 -11.31 -4.63
C GLU A 97 -12.99 -10.10 -3.87
N ARG A 98 -13.33 -9.95 -2.59
CA ARG A 98 -12.84 -8.85 -1.74
C ARG A 98 -11.34 -8.99 -1.50
N ALA A 99 -10.89 -10.21 -1.19
CA ALA A 99 -9.48 -10.48 -0.91
C ALA A 99 -8.61 -10.23 -2.15
N ASN A 100 -9.10 -10.61 -3.32
CA ASN A 100 -8.44 -10.39 -4.61
C ASN A 100 -8.40 -8.90 -4.98
N VAL A 101 -9.47 -8.14 -4.73
CA VAL A 101 -9.47 -6.68 -4.95
C VAL A 101 -8.44 -5.99 -4.05
N ARG A 102 -8.41 -6.35 -2.76
CA ARG A 102 -7.42 -5.81 -1.81
C ARG A 102 -6.00 -6.14 -2.24
N LEU A 103 -5.72 -7.39 -2.60
CA LEU A 103 -4.38 -7.78 -3.07
C LEU A 103 -4.00 -7.04 -4.36
N ARG A 104 -4.91 -6.92 -5.32
CA ARG A 104 -4.66 -6.15 -6.55
C ARG A 104 -4.30 -4.69 -6.25
N LEU A 105 -5.04 -4.04 -5.35
CA LEU A 105 -4.73 -2.67 -4.93
C LEU A 105 -3.36 -2.56 -4.25
N THR A 106 -2.96 -3.55 -3.43
CA THR A 106 -1.61 -3.56 -2.84
C THR A 106 -0.50 -3.70 -3.90
N GLU A 107 -0.74 -4.51 -4.93
CA GLU A 107 0.19 -4.65 -6.05
C GLU A 107 0.27 -3.35 -6.87
N GLU A 108 -0.86 -2.68 -7.12
CA GLU A 108 -0.92 -1.37 -7.78
C GLU A 108 -0.17 -0.29 -6.98
N TYR A 109 -0.39 -0.21 -5.68
CA TYR A 109 0.37 0.70 -4.79
C TYR A 109 1.88 0.47 -4.89
N TYR A 110 2.30 -0.79 -4.82
CA TYR A 110 3.71 -1.13 -4.94
C TYR A 110 4.27 -0.75 -6.31
N THR A 111 3.65 -1.22 -7.38
CA THR A 111 4.13 -1.05 -8.76
C THR A 111 4.18 0.41 -9.16
N LEU A 112 3.15 1.19 -8.85
CA LEU A 112 3.04 2.58 -9.29
C LEU A 112 3.81 3.57 -8.40
N LEU A 113 3.92 3.31 -7.10
CA LEU A 113 4.40 4.33 -6.15
C LEU A 113 5.74 3.98 -5.49
N LEU A 114 6.04 2.69 -5.25
CA LEU A 114 7.22 2.29 -4.47
C LEU A 114 8.31 1.61 -5.33
N SER A 115 7.93 0.89 -6.38
CA SER A 115 8.83 0.02 -7.16
C SER A 115 10.04 0.75 -7.74
N GLY A 116 9.89 2.02 -8.15
CA GLY A 116 10.98 2.83 -8.68
C GLY A 116 12.10 3.04 -7.66
N ASN A 117 11.76 3.28 -6.40
CA ASN A 117 12.73 3.42 -5.32
C ASN A 117 13.34 2.08 -4.92
N VAL A 118 12.56 0.98 -4.95
CA VAL A 118 13.10 -0.38 -4.73
C VAL A 118 14.12 -0.75 -5.80
N ARG A 119 13.82 -0.52 -7.08
CA ARG A 119 14.77 -0.78 -8.19
C ARG A 119 16.04 0.07 -8.05
N ARG A 120 15.89 1.33 -7.63
CA ARG A 120 17.06 2.19 -7.34
C ARG A 120 17.90 1.62 -6.20
N TYR A 121 17.27 1.15 -5.12
CA TYR A 121 17.96 0.52 -4.01
C TYR A 121 18.68 -0.77 -4.45
N ASP A 122 18.01 -1.61 -5.24
CA ASP A 122 18.59 -2.83 -5.81
C ASP A 122 19.88 -2.54 -6.58
N ASN A 123 19.83 -1.56 -7.49
CA ASN A 123 20.99 -1.14 -8.30
C ASN A 123 22.15 -0.61 -7.44
N LEU A 124 21.85 0.13 -6.36
CA LEU A 124 22.88 0.72 -5.49
C LEU A 124 23.51 -0.30 -4.54
N ASN A 125 22.79 -1.36 -4.17
CA ASN A 125 23.22 -2.31 -3.13
C ASN A 125 23.49 -3.73 -3.66
N GLY A 126 23.34 -3.98 -4.97
CA GLY A 126 23.50 -5.31 -5.54
C GLY A 126 22.46 -6.32 -5.03
N THR A 127 21.24 -5.85 -4.74
CA THR A 127 20.14 -6.70 -4.25
C THR A 127 19.09 -6.93 -5.35
N ALA A 128 18.12 -7.78 -5.07
CA ALA A 128 17.02 -8.12 -5.99
C ALA A 128 15.67 -8.07 -5.27
N PHE A 129 15.46 -7.07 -4.43
CA PHE A 129 14.22 -6.94 -3.67
C PHE A 129 13.02 -6.65 -4.56
N HIS A 130 13.18 -5.92 -5.66
CA HIS A 130 12.09 -5.66 -6.59
C HIS A 130 11.50 -6.97 -7.14
N GLU A 131 12.36 -7.81 -7.72
CA GLU A 131 11.95 -9.11 -8.26
C GLU A 131 11.35 -9.99 -7.17
N LYS A 132 11.99 -10.06 -5.99
CA LYS A 132 11.48 -10.83 -4.86
C LYS A 132 10.11 -10.36 -4.41
N ILE A 133 9.88 -9.04 -4.28
CA ILE A 133 8.56 -8.51 -3.90
C ILE A 133 7.53 -8.82 -4.99
N PHE A 134 7.88 -8.59 -6.26
CA PHE A 134 6.98 -8.81 -7.39
C PHE A 134 6.53 -10.28 -7.50
N ASN A 135 7.46 -11.22 -7.33
CA ASN A 135 7.15 -12.64 -7.33
C ASN A 135 6.26 -13.05 -6.15
N ARG A 136 6.45 -12.44 -4.97
CA ARG A 136 5.61 -12.68 -3.80
C ARG A 136 4.15 -12.24 -4.00
N PHE A 137 3.86 -11.21 -4.82
CA PHE A 137 2.45 -10.88 -5.15
C PHE A 137 1.75 -12.03 -5.90
N SER A 138 2.47 -12.72 -6.78
CA SER A 138 1.94 -13.90 -7.48
C SER A 138 1.66 -15.05 -6.51
N GLU A 139 2.57 -15.30 -5.56
CA GLU A 139 2.37 -16.31 -4.51
C GLU A 139 1.22 -15.96 -3.55
N ALA A 140 1.07 -14.68 -3.20
CA ALA A 140 -0.04 -14.20 -2.39
C ALA A 140 -1.37 -14.46 -3.12
N LYS A 141 -1.41 -14.22 -4.43
CA LYS A 141 -2.59 -14.47 -5.26
C LYS A 141 -2.95 -15.95 -5.31
N ILE A 142 -1.97 -16.84 -5.46
CA ILE A 142 -2.20 -18.29 -5.38
C ILE A 142 -2.79 -18.68 -4.00
N SER A 143 -2.34 -18.01 -2.94
CA SER A 143 -2.77 -18.29 -1.57
C SER A 143 -4.18 -17.79 -1.25
N LEU A 144 -4.76 -16.90 -2.07
CA LEU A 144 -6.17 -16.53 -1.98
C LEU A 144 -7.12 -17.67 -2.35
N GLY A 145 -6.65 -18.69 -3.07
CA GLY A 145 -7.50 -19.73 -3.63
C GLY A 145 -8.27 -19.23 -4.87
N SER A 146 -9.40 -19.87 -5.17
CA SER A 146 -10.28 -19.49 -6.28
C SER A 146 -11.70 -20.00 -6.06
N ILE A 147 -12.69 -19.30 -6.61
CA ILE A 147 -14.10 -19.74 -6.58
C ILE A 147 -14.43 -20.81 -7.65
N GLY A 148 -13.53 -21.05 -8.60
CA GLY A 148 -13.79 -21.91 -9.75
C GLY A 148 -14.89 -21.37 -10.69
N PHE A 149 -15.12 -22.05 -11.81
CA PHE A 149 -16.27 -21.75 -12.69
C PHE A 149 -17.47 -22.54 -12.19
N LEU A 150 -18.49 -21.86 -11.65
CA LEU A 150 -19.63 -22.51 -10.98
C LEU A 150 -19.21 -23.52 -9.89
N GLY A 151 -18.09 -23.24 -9.20
CA GLY A 151 -17.49 -24.14 -8.20
C GLY A 151 -16.55 -25.21 -8.78
N ALA A 152 -16.59 -25.49 -10.09
CA ALA A 152 -15.65 -26.41 -10.71
C ALA A 152 -14.23 -25.80 -10.72
N GLY A 153 -13.27 -26.53 -10.15
CA GLY A 153 -11.88 -26.07 -10.01
C GLY A 153 -11.66 -25.05 -8.90
N ALA A 154 -12.57 -24.94 -7.93
CA ALA A 154 -12.38 -24.11 -6.74
C ALA A 154 -11.16 -24.59 -5.94
N VAL A 155 -10.34 -23.64 -5.50
CA VAL A 155 -9.15 -23.89 -4.68
C VAL A 155 -9.36 -23.22 -3.33
N SER A 156 -9.17 -23.97 -2.25
CA SER A 156 -9.33 -23.42 -0.90
C SER A 156 -8.26 -22.35 -0.60
N PRO A 157 -8.61 -21.26 0.09
CA PRO A 157 -7.63 -20.28 0.53
C PRO A 157 -6.62 -20.89 1.49
N ARG A 158 -5.42 -20.31 1.53
CA ARG A 158 -4.31 -20.70 2.41
C ARG A 158 -3.86 -19.51 3.27
N PRO A 159 -4.59 -19.17 4.35
CA PRO A 159 -4.35 -17.97 5.16
C PRO A 159 -2.94 -17.88 5.74
N LYS A 160 -2.40 -18.99 6.28
CA LYS A 160 -1.03 -19.03 6.82
C LYS A 160 0.04 -18.75 5.77
N GLU A 161 -0.18 -19.23 4.55
CA GLU A 161 0.75 -18.99 3.45
C GLU A 161 0.64 -17.55 2.96
N PHE A 162 -0.59 -17.02 2.88
CA PHE A 162 -0.82 -15.61 2.59
C PHE A 162 -0.09 -14.71 3.60
N GLU A 163 -0.27 -14.96 4.89
CA GLU A 163 0.41 -14.23 5.98
C GLU A 163 1.94 -14.25 5.82
N ARG A 164 2.51 -15.44 5.60
CA ARG A 164 3.97 -15.61 5.41
C ARG A 164 4.46 -14.77 4.24
N VAL A 165 3.78 -14.86 3.10
CA VAL A 165 4.15 -14.16 1.86
C VAL A 165 4.01 -12.65 2.00
N THR A 166 2.93 -12.15 2.62
CA THR A 166 2.72 -10.71 2.81
C THR A 166 3.69 -10.11 3.82
N LYS A 167 3.99 -10.82 4.92
CA LYS A 167 5.06 -10.43 5.87
C LYS A 167 6.41 -10.29 5.17
N GLU A 168 6.72 -11.20 4.25
CA GLU A 168 7.95 -11.12 3.47
C GLU A 168 8.01 -9.91 2.53
N ILE A 169 6.86 -9.44 2.02
CA ILE A 169 6.78 -8.19 1.25
C ILE A 169 7.03 -7.01 2.19
N GLU A 170 6.34 -6.96 3.33
CA GLU A 170 6.49 -5.89 4.34
C GLU A 170 7.94 -5.75 4.81
N GLN A 171 8.60 -6.85 5.16
CA GLN A 171 10.00 -6.84 5.62
C GLN A 171 10.95 -6.25 4.57
N LYS A 172 10.78 -6.60 3.29
CA LYS A 172 11.62 -6.06 2.21
C LYS A 172 11.38 -4.56 2.00
N LEU A 173 10.12 -4.12 2.13
CA LEU A 173 9.80 -2.69 2.09
C LEU A 173 10.43 -1.94 3.28
N LEU A 174 10.40 -2.50 4.48
CA LEU A 174 11.04 -1.90 5.66
C LEU A 174 12.57 -1.81 5.54
N ILE A 175 13.21 -2.77 4.85
CA ILE A 175 14.65 -2.70 4.55
C ILE A 175 14.97 -1.56 3.58
N VAL A 176 14.17 -1.41 2.51
CA VAL A 176 14.39 -0.37 1.49
C VAL A 176 14.03 1.02 2.01
N PHE A 177 13.02 1.11 2.87
CA PHE A 177 12.49 2.35 3.42
C PHE A 177 12.63 2.34 4.96
N PRO A 178 13.84 2.52 5.51
CA PRO A 178 14.10 2.41 6.94
C PRO A 178 13.40 3.49 7.79
N TYR A 179 12.82 4.52 7.15
CA TYR A 179 12.06 5.58 7.78
C TYR A 179 10.56 5.27 7.90
N PHE A 180 10.09 4.13 7.37
CA PHE A 180 8.70 3.73 7.54
C PHE A 180 8.39 3.40 9.00
N GLU A 181 7.33 4.01 9.51
CA GLU A 181 6.76 3.66 10.80
C GLU A 181 5.71 2.57 10.58
N SER A 182 5.99 1.37 11.08
CA SER A 182 5.06 0.24 11.04
C SER A 182 4.09 0.20 12.23
N GLY A 183 4.27 1.05 13.25
CA GLY A 183 3.39 1.06 14.42
C GLY A 183 3.41 -0.27 15.19
N LYS A 184 2.29 -0.60 15.85
CA LYS A 184 2.17 -1.85 16.62
C LYS A 184 2.20 -3.07 15.70
N GLU A 185 2.88 -4.12 16.16
CA GLU A 185 2.79 -5.43 15.54
C GLU A 185 1.37 -5.96 15.77
N ILE A 186 0.62 -6.13 14.68
CA ILE A 186 -0.71 -6.73 14.74
C ILE A 186 -0.53 -8.24 14.58
N THR A 187 -0.90 -8.99 15.62
CA THR A 187 -1.00 -10.46 15.54
C THR A 187 -2.29 -10.80 14.78
N TYR A 188 -2.16 -11.62 13.74
CA TYR A 188 -3.25 -12.00 12.83
C TYR A 188 -4.08 -13.16 13.37
#